data_AF-A0A3D1HIF5-F1
#
_entry.id   AF-A0A3D1HIF5-F1
#
_cell.length_a   1.000
_cell.length_b   1.000
_cell.length_c   1.000
_cell.angle_alpha   90.00
_cell.angle_beta   90.00
_cell.angle_gamma   90.00
#
_symmetry.space_group_name_H-M   'P 1'
#
loop_
_entity.id
_entity.type
_entity.pdbx_description
1 polymer ?
#
loop_
_entity_poly.entity_id
_entity_poly.type
_entity_poly.pdbx_seq_one_letter_code
_entity_poly.pdbx_strand_id
1 'polypeptide(L)'
;MAIAALTFSFTSLTSCEDVPAPYEIPGDNPDTPDTPAAEPAGTGTQADPFNVAGALKYIENGGDENTEVYVKGKVVSVVSGSYDASYGSLKYYISDDGTETNQFYVFNGYAGPNRTKFSGEDALKAGDEVVICGKLVTYNGTKEFTTGNYVVSINGNGGGSDQPSAGVATGDGTQANPFNSVAANNYASSLAADVESDKDVYIKGKVVSVSQKYGATTYGTATFYISDDGKEDNKFCVDRALYLNNAKYTSGADINEGDDVVVCGKVVNYKG
;
A
#
# COMPACT_ATOMS: atom_id res chain seq x y z
N MET A 1 -66.50 5.66 58.96
CA MET A 1 -65.72 5.82 57.71
C MET A 1 -64.62 6.83 58.02
N ALA A 2 -63.32 6.60 58.01
CA ALA A 2 -62.46 5.45 57.74
C ALA A 2 -61.06 5.84 58.29
N ILE A 3 -60.30 4.85 58.79
CA ILE A 3 -58.82 4.72 58.73
C ILE A 3 -58.00 5.78 59.50
N ALA A 4 -57.54 5.53 60.73
CA ALA A 4 -56.39 4.71 61.14
C ALA A 4 -55.02 5.24 60.64
N ALA A 5 -54.24 5.74 61.60
CA ALA A 5 -52.88 6.24 61.45
C ALA A 5 -51.87 5.12 61.13
N LEU A 6 -50.76 5.45 60.45
CA LEU A 6 -49.47 4.78 60.68
C LEU A 6 -48.31 5.67 60.22
N THR A 7 -47.48 6.07 61.18
CA THR A 7 -46.17 6.70 61.03
C THR A 7 -45.13 5.65 60.61
N PHE A 8 -44.26 5.94 59.65
CA PHE A 8 -43.05 5.16 59.38
C PHE A 8 -41.81 6.03 59.48
N SER A 9 -40.98 5.69 60.47
CA SER A 9 -39.64 6.21 60.70
C SER A 9 -38.66 5.66 59.65
N PHE A 10 -37.74 6.51 59.18
CA PHE A 10 -36.63 6.10 58.34
C PHE A 10 -35.59 5.30 59.16
N THR A 11 -35.46 4.01 58.86
CA THR A 11 -34.33 3.18 59.29
C THR A 11 -33.43 2.88 58.10
N SER A 12 -32.16 3.23 58.21
CA SER A 12 -31.07 2.87 57.30
C SER A 12 -30.96 1.35 57.16
N LEU A 13 -31.04 0.84 55.93
CA LEU A 13 -30.71 -0.55 55.61
C LEU A 13 -29.25 -0.62 55.14
N THR A 14 -28.38 -1.04 56.05
CA THR A 14 -27.14 -1.75 55.69
C THR A 14 -27.55 -3.14 55.22
N SER A 15 -27.42 -3.41 53.91
CA SER A 15 -27.61 -4.74 53.33
C SER A 15 -26.27 -5.20 52.77
N CYS A 16 -25.53 -5.94 53.59
CA CYS A 16 -24.69 -7.04 53.12
C CYS A 16 -25.58 -8.29 53.18
N GLU A 17 -26.16 -8.69 52.06
CA GLU A 17 -26.34 -10.12 51.81
C GLU A 17 -25.23 -10.52 50.84
N ASP A 18 -24.26 -11.23 51.40
CA ASP A 18 -23.15 -11.90 50.73
C ASP A 18 -23.75 -12.95 49.78
N VAL A 19 -24.01 -12.54 48.53
CA VAL A 19 -24.45 -13.43 47.46
C VAL A 19 -23.25 -14.32 47.13
N PRO A 20 -23.35 -15.66 47.34
CA PRO A 20 -22.27 -16.55 46.98
C PRO A 20 -21.95 -16.41 45.50
N ALA A 21 -20.66 -16.27 45.16
CA ALA A 21 -20.21 -16.28 43.78
C ALA A 21 -20.81 -17.51 43.05
N PRO A 22 -21.26 -17.36 41.80
CA PRO A 22 -21.83 -18.47 41.04
C PRO A 22 -20.82 -19.63 40.99
N TYR A 23 -21.30 -20.83 41.27
CA TYR A 23 -20.50 -22.05 41.31
C TYR A 23 -19.63 -22.19 40.05
N GLU A 24 -18.33 -22.37 40.24
CA GLU A 24 -17.36 -22.66 39.19
C GLU A 24 -17.73 -23.96 38.46
N ILE A 25 -17.81 -23.89 37.13
CA ILE A 25 -17.87 -25.05 36.25
C ILE A 25 -16.44 -25.58 36.14
N PRO A 26 -16.14 -26.82 36.58
CA PRO A 26 -14.79 -27.37 36.46
C PRO A 26 -14.45 -27.59 34.98
N GLY A 27 -13.61 -26.72 34.40
CA GLY A 27 -13.14 -26.86 33.02
C GLY A 27 -12.63 -25.60 32.35
N ASP A 28 -13.01 -24.40 32.81
CA ASP A 28 -12.47 -23.15 32.25
C ASP A 28 -11.17 -22.76 32.98
N ASN A 29 -10.08 -22.77 32.22
CA ASN A 29 -8.81 -22.19 32.63
C ASN A 29 -8.93 -20.64 32.52
N PRO A 30 -8.96 -19.87 33.62
CA PRO A 30 -9.26 -18.45 33.58
C PRO A 30 -8.02 -17.56 33.33
N ASP A 31 -6.88 -18.14 32.97
CA ASP A 31 -5.60 -17.42 32.85
C ASP A 31 -5.12 -17.22 31.39
N THR A 32 -6.05 -16.98 30.47
CA THR A 32 -5.73 -16.13 29.32
C THR A 32 -6.44 -14.80 29.55
N PRO A 33 -5.71 -13.69 29.76
CA PRO A 33 -6.32 -12.38 29.67
C PRO A 33 -6.99 -12.27 28.29
N ASP A 34 -8.31 -12.32 28.26
CA ASP A 34 -9.09 -11.96 27.08
C ASP A 34 -8.87 -10.47 26.85
N THR A 35 -7.80 -10.13 26.13
CA THR A 35 -7.68 -8.81 25.54
C THR A 35 -8.87 -8.65 24.60
N PRO A 36 -9.79 -7.69 24.84
CA PRO A 36 -10.95 -7.53 23.96
C PRO A 36 -10.47 -7.29 22.53
N ALA A 37 -10.95 -8.10 21.59
CA ALA A 37 -10.68 -7.91 20.18
C ALA A 37 -11.10 -6.48 19.79
N ALA A 38 -10.24 -5.76 19.06
CA ALA A 38 -10.55 -4.41 18.62
C ALA A 38 -11.79 -4.42 17.71
N GLU A 39 -12.67 -3.43 17.88
CA GLU A 39 -13.82 -3.26 17.00
C GLU A 39 -13.35 -2.86 15.58
N PRO A 40 -13.92 -3.44 14.51
CA PRO A 40 -13.64 -3.02 13.15
C PRO A 40 -13.87 -1.53 12.93
N ALA A 41 -12.88 -0.82 12.38
CA ALA A 41 -12.93 0.62 12.15
C ALA A 41 -12.25 1.00 10.82
N GLY A 42 -12.55 2.22 10.36
CA GLY A 42 -12.04 2.80 9.12
C GLY A 42 -12.83 2.39 7.87
N THR A 43 -12.65 3.13 6.78
CA THR A 43 -13.26 2.82 5.47
C THR A 43 -12.29 2.22 4.47
N GLY A 44 -11.03 1.97 4.86
CA GLY A 44 -10.00 1.44 3.97
C GLY A 44 -9.45 2.46 2.99
N THR A 45 -9.79 3.74 3.16
CA THR A 45 -9.26 4.84 2.34
C THR A 45 -7.97 5.36 2.97
N GLN A 46 -7.17 6.10 2.21
CA GLN A 46 -5.95 6.69 2.77
C GLN A 46 -6.22 7.63 3.96
N ALA A 47 -7.30 8.42 3.86
CA ALA A 47 -7.68 9.38 4.91
C ALA A 47 -8.29 8.69 6.13
N ASP A 48 -8.86 7.51 5.93
CA ASP A 48 -9.49 6.70 6.97
C ASP A 48 -9.15 5.20 6.74
N PRO A 49 -7.89 4.79 7.03
CA PRO A 49 -7.46 3.41 6.83
C PRO A 49 -8.28 2.46 7.70
N PHE A 50 -8.49 1.24 7.22
CA PHE A 50 -8.97 0.18 8.10
C PHE A 50 -7.99 0.00 9.25
N ASN A 51 -8.50 -0.31 10.45
CA ASN A 51 -7.68 -1.00 11.44
C ASN A 51 -7.57 -2.49 11.05
N VAL A 52 -6.80 -3.30 11.79
CA VAL A 52 -6.59 -4.72 11.43
C VAL A 52 -7.91 -5.50 11.49
N ALA A 53 -8.72 -5.28 12.54
CA ALA A 53 -10.07 -5.84 12.63
C ALA A 53 -10.97 -5.45 11.42
N GLY A 54 -10.87 -4.21 10.94
CA GLY A 54 -11.56 -3.70 9.75
C GLY A 54 -11.14 -4.43 8.48
N ALA A 55 -9.83 -4.66 8.30
CA ALA A 55 -9.30 -5.40 7.16
C ALA A 55 -9.77 -6.86 7.14
N LEU A 56 -9.74 -7.54 8.30
CA LEU A 56 -10.27 -8.88 8.46
C LEU A 56 -11.76 -8.94 8.11
N LYS A 57 -12.55 -7.96 8.58
CA LYS A 57 -13.98 -7.87 8.31
C LYS A 57 -14.29 -7.58 6.83
N TYR A 58 -13.49 -6.75 6.18
CA TYR A 58 -13.60 -6.46 4.75
C TYR A 58 -13.45 -7.75 3.91
N ILE A 59 -12.44 -8.58 4.23
CA ILE A 59 -12.24 -9.87 3.56
C ILE A 59 -13.41 -10.82 3.83
N GLU A 60 -13.88 -10.93 5.08
CA GLU A 60 -15.01 -11.81 5.44
C GLU A 60 -16.31 -11.45 4.73
N ASN A 61 -16.52 -10.17 4.42
CA ASN A 61 -17.67 -9.68 3.69
C ASN A 61 -17.52 -9.84 2.16
N GLY A 62 -16.42 -10.44 1.67
CA GLY A 62 -16.16 -10.63 0.24
C GLY A 62 -15.72 -9.35 -0.47
N GLY A 63 -14.90 -8.53 0.19
CA GLY A 63 -14.29 -7.34 -0.41
C GLY A 63 -13.59 -7.63 -1.74
N ASP A 64 -13.50 -6.62 -2.61
CA ASP A 64 -12.89 -6.75 -3.93
C ASP A 64 -11.37 -6.98 -3.80
N GLU A 65 -10.93 -8.15 -4.23
CA GLU A 65 -9.51 -8.58 -4.26
C GLU A 65 -8.67 -7.77 -5.24
N ASN A 66 -9.28 -6.98 -6.13
CA ASN A 66 -8.58 -6.13 -7.10
C ASN A 66 -8.36 -4.69 -6.63
N THR A 67 -9.07 -4.28 -5.58
CA THR A 67 -9.01 -2.92 -5.04
C THR A 67 -7.92 -2.81 -3.97
N GLU A 68 -7.06 -1.80 -4.10
CA GLU A 68 -6.12 -1.46 -3.04
C GLU A 68 -6.84 -0.71 -1.92
N VAL A 69 -6.55 -1.10 -0.69
CA VAL A 69 -7.06 -0.47 0.53
C VAL A 69 -5.90 -0.14 1.46
N TYR A 70 -6.17 0.74 2.42
CA TYR A 70 -5.21 1.17 3.42
C TYR A 70 -5.53 0.49 4.76
N VAL A 71 -4.53 -0.14 5.38
CA VAL A 71 -4.66 -0.77 6.69
C VAL A 71 -3.61 -0.19 7.63
N LYS A 72 -4.08 0.24 8.79
CA LYS A 72 -3.27 0.71 9.91
C LYS A 72 -3.15 -0.39 10.95
N GLY A 73 -1.95 -0.60 11.46
CA GLY A 73 -1.69 -1.55 12.54
C GLY A 73 -0.33 -1.32 13.20
N LYS A 74 -0.06 -2.04 14.28
CA LYS A 74 1.24 -2.11 14.93
C LYS A 74 1.96 -3.37 14.49
N VAL A 75 3.22 -3.25 14.09
CA VAL A 75 4.07 -4.41 13.78
C VAL A 75 4.16 -5.28 15.03
N VAL A 76 3.80 -6.55 14.89
CA VAL A 76 3.94 -7.58 15.93
C VAL A 76 5.33 -8.19 15.84
N SER A 77 5.70 -8.64 14.64
CA SER A 77 6.98 -9.27 14.37
C SER A 77 7.35 -9.17 12.90
N VAL A 78 8.65 -9.07 12.61
CA VAL A 78 9.21 -9.34 11.28
C VAL A 78 9.55 -10.84 11.23
N VAL A 79 9.14 -11.53 10.17
CA VAL A 79 9.43 -12.96 10.01
C VAL A 79 10.92 -13.12 9.81
N SER A 80 11.59 -13.88 10.69
CA SER A 80 13.04 -14.09 10.62
C SER A 80 13.45 -14.75 9.30
N GLY A 81 14.49 -14.19 8.67
CA GLY A 81 14.99 -14.64 7.36
C GLY A 81 14.08 -14.30 6.18
N SER A 82 13.12 -13.40 6.36
CA SER A 82 12.17 -13.03 5.30
C SER A 82 12.66 -11.93 4.37
N TYR A 83 13.74 -11.22 4.73
CA TYR A 83 14.30 -10.20 3.85
C TYR A 83 14.80 -10.81 2.55
N ASP A 84 14.16 -10.42 1.44
CA ASP A 84 14.61 -10.76 0.11
C ASP A 84 15.48 -9.63 -0.44
N ALA A 85 16.79 -9.85 -0.56
CA ALA A 85 17.72 -8.84 -1.04
C ALA A 85 17.53 -8.46 -2.53
N SER A 86 16.92 -9.34 -3.34
CA SER A 86 16.68 -9.06 -4.76
C SER A 86 15.55 -8.04 -4.90
N TYR A 87 14.47 -8.25 -4.16
CA TYR A 87 13.29 -7.39 -4.21
C TYR A 87 13.33 -6.26 -3.18
N GLY A 88 14.08 -6.40 -2.09
CA GLY A 88 14.07 -5.47 -0.97
C GLY A 88 12.76 -5.49 -0.19
N SER A 89 12.14 -6.66 -0.06
CA SER A 89 10.82 -6.86 0.57
C SER A 89 10.93 -7.63 1.88
N LEU A 90 9.94 -7.47 2.75
CA LEU A 90 9.83 -8.17 4.04
C LEU A 90 8.50 -8.92 4.17
N LYS A 91 8.48 -9.95 5.01
CA LYS A 91 7.25 -10.57 5.52
C LYS A 91 7.12 -10.26 7.00
N TYR A 92 5.96 -9.82 7.44
CA TYR A 92 5.75 -9.42 8.83
C TYR A 92 4.28 -9.52 9.22
N TYR A 93 4.02 -9.43 10.52
CA TYR A 93 2.67 -9.42 11.08
C TYR A 93 2.36 -8.07 11.70
N ILE A 94 1.11 -7.62 11.56
CA ILE A 94 0.58 -6.43 12.24
C ILE A 94 -0.66 -6.80 13.05
N SER A 95 -0.97 -6.07 14.11
CA SER A 95 -2.25 -6.18 14.83
C SER A 95 -2.67 -4.81 15.33
N ASP A 96 -3.89 -4.70 15.83
CA ASP A 96 -4.41 -3.43 16.36
C ASP A 96 -3.63 -2.96 17.61
N ASP A 97 -3.24 -3.90 18.47
CA ASP A 97 -2.62 -3.65 19.76
C ASP A 97 -1.11 -3.96 19.80
N GLY A 98 -0.56 -4.54 18.74
CA GLY A 98 0.85 -4.96 18.66
C GLY A 98 1.11 -6.33 19.30
N THR A 99 0.07 -7.10 19.61
CA THR A 99 0.15 -8.48 20.11
C THR A 99 -0.11 -9.50 19.01
N GLU A 100 0.20 -10.77 19.25
CA GLU A 100 -0.01 -11.86 18.27
C GLU A 100 -1.49 -12.21 18.05
N THR A 101 -2.37 -11.80 18.97
CA THR A 101 -3.80 -12.05 18.88
C THR A 101 -4.42 -11.26 17.73
N ASN A 102 -5.16 -11.93 16.85
CA ASN A 102 -5.78 -11.35 15.65
C ASN A 102 -4.79 -10.63 14.72
N GLN A 103 -3.53 -11.07 14.70
CA GLN A 103 -2.55 -10.50 13.78
C GLN A 103 -2.89 -10.80 12.31
N PHE A 104 -2.50 -9.87 11.45
CA PHE A 104 -2.69 -9.89 10.01
C PHE A 104 -1.36 -9.98 9.30
N TYR A 105 -1.30 -10.83 8.28
CA TYR A 105 -0.05 -11.14 7.60
C TYR A 105 0.21 -10.19 6.42
N VAL A 106 1.42 -9.64 6.37
CA VAL A 106 1.90 -8.82 5.26
C VAL A 106 2.92 -9.63 4.46
N PHE A 107 2.52 -10.06 3.26
CA PHE A 107 3.35 -10.88 2.40
C PHE A 107 4.17 -10.03 1.41
N ASN A 108 5.50 -10.12 1.49
CA ASN A 108 6.44 -9.43 0.58
C ASN A 108 6.16 -7.94 0.40
N GLY A 109 5.99 -7.22 1.51
CA GLY A 109 5.76 -5.77 1.51
C GLY A 109 7.03 -4.97 1.23
N TYR A 110 6.85 -3.81 0.61
CA TYR A 110 7.91 -2.83 0.32
C TYR A 110 7.94 -1.68 1.35
N ALA A 111 9.08 -0.98 1.43
CA ALA A 111 9.29 0.12 2.38
C ALA A 111 8.53 1.40 2.03
N GLY A 112 8.02 1.49 0.80
CA GLY A 112 7.39 2.70 0.30
C GLY A 112 6.79 2.52 -1.09
N PRO A 113 6.11 3.55 -1.62
CA PRO A 113 5.54 3.53 -2.96
C PRO A 113 6.62 3.27 -4.04
N ASN A 114 6.17 2.87 -5.23
CA ASN A 114 7.03 2.48 -6.36
C ASN A 114 8.04 1.37 -6.03
N ARG A 115 7.67 0.46 -5.12
CA ARG A 115 8.53 -0.64 -4.66
C ARG A 115 9.85 -0.15 -4.05
N THR A 116 9.78 0.96 -3.31
CA THR A 116 10.92 1.42 -2.51
C THR A 116 11.35 0.29 -1.58
N LYS A 117 12.64 -0.02 -1.59
CA LYS A 117 13.18 -1.22 -0.94
C LYS A 117 13.44 -0.99 0.55
N PHE A 118 13.13 -1.98 1.37
CA PHE A 118 13.72 -2.08 2.71
C PHE A 118 15.23 -2.32 2.59
N SER A 119 15.99 -1.80 3.56
CA SER A 119 17.43 -2.03 3.65
C SER A 119 17.81 -3.34 4.37
N GLY A 120 16.84 -3.99 5.01
CA GLY A 120 17.01 -5.21 5.79
C GLY A 120 15.89 -5.39 6.81
N GLU A 121 15.95 -6.46 7.60
CA GLU A 121 14.93 -6.80 8.61
C GLU A 121 14.80 -5.74 9.71
N ASP A 122 15.89 -5.07 10.07
CA ASP A 122 15.92 -4.01 11.11
C ASP A 122 15.18 -2.72 10.70
N ALA A 123 14.68 -2.64 9.46
CA ALA A 123 13.92 -1.49 8.99
C ALA A 123 12.50 -1.40 9.60
N LEU A 124 12.01 -2.50 10.19
CA LEU A 124 10.77 -2.56 10.98
C LEU A 124 11.05 -3.28 12.29
N LYS A 125 10.39 -2.88 13.37
CA LYS A 125 10.46 -3.55 14.67
C LYS A 125 9.08 -3.64 15.32
N ALA A 126 8.94 -4.59 16.23
CA ALA A 126 7.73 -4.73 17.04
C ALA A 126 7.34 -3.40 17.71
N GLY A 127 6.04 -3.08 17.65
CA GLY A 127 5.46 -1.84 18.16
C GLY A 127 5.44 -0.67 17.17
N ASP A 128 6.15 -0.74 16.03
CA ASP A 128 6.06 0.31 15.01
C ASP A 128 4.63 0.41 14.47
N GLU A 129 4.06 1.61 14.51
CA GLU A 129 2.77 1.87 13.89
C GLU A 129 2.95 2.07 12.39
N VAL A 130 2.28 1.28 11.58
CA VAL A 130 2.36 1.33 10.12
C VAL A 130 1.00 1.61 9.51
N VAL A 131 1.01 2.33 8.38
CA VAL A 131 -0.10 2.35 7.43
C VAL A 131 0.41 1.68 6.16
N ILE A 132 -0.32 0.71 5.63
CA ILE A 132 0.06 -0.10 4.48
C ILE A 132 -1.01 0.04 3.41
N CYS A 133 -0.60 0.23 2.16
CA CYS A 133 -1.48 0.17 1.00
C CYS A 133 -1.27 -1.14 0.27
N GLY A 134 -2.35 -1.82 -0.10
CA GLY A 134 -2.31 -3.01 -0.94
C GLY A 134 -3.64 -3.73 -1.05
N LYS A 135 -3.67 -4.81 -1.83
CA LYS A 135 -4.85 -5.66 -2.00
C LYS A 135 -4.87 -6.73 -0.91
N LEU A 136 -6.07 -7.08 -0.46
CA LEU A 136 -6.31 -8.07 0.58
C LEU A 136 -6.89 -9.34 -0.03
N VAL A 137 -6.45 -10.51 0.43
CA VAL A 137 -6.89 -11.81 -0.08
C VAL A 137 -6.99 -12.84 1.05
N THR A 138 -7.73 -13.93 0.80
CA THR A 138 -7.56 -15.18 1.54
C THR A 138 -6.78 -16.17 0.69
N TYR A 139 -5.49 -16.37 0.99
CA TYR A 139 -4.63 -17.31 0.28
C TYR A 139 -4.39 -18.56 1.14
N ASN A 140 -4.82 -19.72 0.65
CA ASN A 140 -4.70 -21.01 1.36
C ASN A 140 -5.23 -20.98 2.82
N GLY A 141 -6.29 -20.20 3.07
CA GLY A 141 -6.89 -20.03 4.40
C GLY A 141 -6.26 -18.93 5.26
N THR A 142 -5.14 -18.34 4.84
CA THR A 142 -4.52 -17.18 5.48
C THR A 142 -5.09 -15.90 4.92
N LYS A 143 -5.56 -14.98 5.77
CA LYS A 143 -5.93 -13.62 5.38
C LYS A 143 -4.66 -12.75 5.36
N GLU A 144 -4.34 -12.20 4.20
CA GLU A 144 -3.07 -11.51 3.98
C GLU A 144 -3.15 -10.39 2.94
N PHE A 145 -2.13 -9.53 2.91
CA PHE A 145 -1.86 -8.68 1.75
C PHE A 145 -1.28 -9.50 0.60
N THR A 146 -1.62 -9.17 -0.65
CA THR A 146 -0.93 -9.70 -1.82
C THR A 146 0.44 -9.05 -2.01
N THR A 147 1.32 -9.66 -2.82
CA THR A 147 2.58 -9.03 -3.25
C THR A 147 2.30 -7.67 -3.91
N GLY A 148 3.22 -6.71 -3.75
CA GLY A 148 3.09 -5.35 -4.30
C GLY A 148 2.59 -4.31 -3.28
N ASN A 149 2.13 -4.75 -2.12
CA ASN A 149 1.81 -3.87 -1.00
C ASN A 149 3.05 -3.09 -0.52
N TYR A 150 2.82 -1.92 0.07
CA TYR A 150 3.90 -1.07 0.57
C TYR A 150 3.49 -0.28 1.80
N VAL A 151 4.47 0.02 2.65
CA VAL A 151 4.29 0.90 3.80
C VAL A 151 4.14 2.34 3.32
N VAL A 152 3.03 2.97 3.68
CA VAL A 152 2.74 4.39 3.45
C VAL A 152 3.39 5.24 4.53
N SER A 153 3.36 4.81 5.79
CA SER A 153 4.01 5.53 6.90
C SER A 153 4.44 4.59 8.01
N ILE A 154 5.50 4.95 8.73
CA ILE A 154 6.00 4.31 9.96
C ILE A 154 6.04 5.35 11.07
N ASN A 155 5.31 5.15 12.16
CA ASN A 155 5.21 6.04 13.33
C ASN A 155 4.91 7.50 12.94
N GLY A 156 4.02 7.68 11.96
CA GLY A 156 3.67 9.00 11.40
C GLY A 156 4.70 9.60 10.45
N ASN A 157 5.89 9.01 10.33
CA ASN A 157 6.89 9.40 9.33
C ASN A 157 6.59 8.70 8.00
N GLY A 158 6.72 9.41 6.89
CA GLY A 158 6.38 8.89 5.55
C GLY A 158 4.97 9.24 5.07
N GLY A 159 4.13 9.90 5.88
CA GLY A 159 2.81 10.42 5.49
C GLY A 159 2.79 11.84 4.93
N GLY A 160 3.94 12.41 4.55
CA GLY A 160 4.00 13.69 3.83
C GLY A 160 3.42 13.54 2.42
N SER A 161 3.07 14.65 1.77
CA SER A 161 2.57 14.75 0.38
C SER A 161 3.53 14.22 -0.71
N ASP A 162 4.45 13.35 -0.35
CA ASP A 162 5.32 12.54 -1.20
C ASP A 162 4.76 11.10 -1.30
N GLN A 163 3.43 11.01 -1.31
CA GLN A 163 2.73 9.92 -1.97
C GLN A 163 2.67 10.23 -3.47
N PRO A 164 2.66 9.20 -4.33
CA PRO A 164 2.13 9.37 -5.66
C PRO A 164 0.76 9.99 -5.52
N SER A 165 0.59 11.24 -5.93
CA SER A 165 -0.71 11.62 -6.48
C SER A 165 -1.06 10.51 -7.45
N ALA A 166 -2.28 9.97 -7.50
CA ALA A 166 -2.65 9.06 -8.60
C ALA A 166 -2.32 9.67 -9.98
N GLY A 167 -2.05 10.99 -10.01
CA GLY A 167 -1.77 11.76 -11.17
C GLY A 167 -3.07 11.91 -11.94
N VAL A 168 -3.27 13.07 -12.55
CA VAL A 168 -4.43 13.21 -13.43
C VAL A 168 -3.99 12.73 -14.80
N ALA A 169 -4.56 11.62 -15.29
CA ALA A 169 -4.32 11.19 -16.67
C ALA A 169 -4.77 12.31 -17.62
N THR A 170 -3.86 12.80 -18.47
CA THR A 170 -4.16 13.81 -19.48
C THR A 170 -3.58 13.44 -20.83
N GLY A 171 -4.13 14.01 -21.89
CA GLY A 171 -3.74 13.73 -23.27
C GLY A 171 -4.54 12.59 -23.91
N ASP A 172 -4.49 12.54 -25.24
CA ASP A 172 -5.11 11.48 -26.06
C ASP A 172 -4.07 10.67 -26.86
N GLY A 173 -2.78 10.93 -26.62
CA GLY A 173 -1.66 10.23 -27.24
C GLY A 173 -1.34 10.71 -28.65
N THR A 174 -2.03 11.73 -29.16
CA THR A 174 -1.69 12.37 -30.43
C THR A 174 -0.51 13.33 -30.27
N GLN A 175 0.15 13.68 -31.37
CA GLN A 175 1.23 14.67 -31.36
C GLN A 175 0.77 16.04 -30.83
N ALA A 176 -0.48 16.42 -31.11
CA ALA A 176 -1.06 17.69 -30.68
C ALA A 176 -1.44 17.67 -29.19
N ASN A 177 -1.75 16.49 -28.65
CA ASN A 177 -2.17 16.31 -27.26
C ASN A 177 -1.55 15.03 -26.66
N PRO A 178 -0.22 15.02 -26.45
CA PRO A 178 0.50 13.85 -25.95
C PRO A 178 -0.03 13.38 -24.60
N PHE A 179 -0.01 12.08 -24.35
CA PHE A 179 -0.23 11.54 -23.01
C PHE A 179 0.79 12.11 -22.03
N ASN A 180 0.37 12.37 -20.78
CA ASN A 180 1.33 12.42 -19.68
C ASN A 180 1.71 11.01 -19.21
N SER A 181 2.66 10.89 -18.27
CA SER A 181 3.14 9.59 -17.79
C SER A 181 2.03 8.71 -17.20
N VAL A 182 1.06 9.33 -16.52
CA VAL A 182 -0.08 8.65 -15.90
C VAL A 182 -1.02 8.06 -16.95
N ALA A 183 -1.39 8.85 -17.97
CA ALA A 183 -2.20 8.36 -19.08
C ALA A 183 -1.48 7.27 -19.87
N ALA A 184 -0.17 7.39 -20.04
CA ALA A 184 0.65 6.36 -20.70
C ALA A 184 0.71 5.06 -19.90
N ASN A 185 0.86 5.11 -18.57
CA ASN A 185 0.78 3.95 -17.69
C ASN A 185 -0.60 3.27 -17.79
N ASN A 186 -1.69 4.05 -17.71
CA ASN A 186 -3.05 3.52 -17.85
C ASN A 186 -3.28 2.87 -19.22
N TYR A 187 -2.78 3.49 -20.29
CA TYR A 187 -2.88 2.94 -21.63
C TYR A 187 -2.08 1.63 -21.75
N ALA A 188 -0.84 1.61 -21.26
CA ALA A 188 0.00 0.41 -21.22
C ALA A 188 -0.70 -0.74 -20.48
N SER A 189 -1.16 -0.51 -19.25
CA SER A 189 -1.81 -1.53 -18.42
C SER A 189 -3.13 -2.05 -19.01
N SER A 190 -3.77 -1.31 -19.91
CA SER A 190 -4.96 -1.77 -20.64
C SER A 190 -4.66 -2.80 -21.74
N LEU A 191 -3.40 -2.91 -22.16
CA LEU A 191 -2.94 -3.88 -23.14
C LEU A 191 -2.74 -5.25 -22.48
N ALA A 192 -2.91 -6.31 -23.26
CA ALA A 192 -2.50 -7.64 -22.84
C ALA A 192 -0.98 -7.65 -22.53
N ALA A 193 -0.58 -8.44 -21.54
CA ALA A 193 0.83 -8.56 -21.16
C ALA A 193 1.69 -8.90 -22.37
N ASP A 194 2.81 -8.19 -22.51
CA ASP A 194 3.79 -8.31 -23.59
C ASP A 194 3.25 -8.05 -25.01
N VAL A 195 2.08 -7.40 -25.12
CA VAL A 195 1.50 -6.96 -26.41
C VAL A 195 1.71 -5.46 -26.59
N GLU A 196 2.25 -5.08 -27.75
CA GLU A 196 2.41 -3.69 -28.15
C GLU A 196 1.09 -3.06 -28.61
N SER A 197 0.97 -1.74 -28.43
CA SER A 197 -0.09 -0.95 -29.04
C SER A 197 -0.07 -1.07 -30.56
N ASP A 198 -1.25 -0.98 -31.18
CA ASP A 198 -1.42 -1.06 -32.63
C ASP A 198 -0.76 0.13 -33.36
N LYS A 199 -0.71 1.28 -32.71
CA LYS A 199 -0.13 2.54 -33.22
C LYS A 199 0.92 3.12 -32.27
N ASP A 200 1.71 4.02 -32.83
CA ASP A 200 2.56 4.91 -32.04
C ASP A 200 1.69 5.94 -31.31
N VAL A 201 2.13 6.31 -30.11
CA VAL A 201 1.57 7.41 -29.32
C VAL A 201 2.67 8.36 -28.91
N TYR A 202 2.29 9.60 -28.61
CA TYR A 202 3.16 10.63 -28.08
C TYR A 202 2.98 10.72 -26.57
N ILE A 203 4.09 10.68 -25.83
CA ILE A 203 4.10 10.78 -24.37
C ILE A 203 5.04 11.91 -23.98
N LYS A 204 4.53 12.86 -23.21
CA LYS A 204 5.31 13.96 -22.64
C LYS A 204 5.61 13.70 -21.16
N GLY A 205 6.73 14.22 -20.69
CA GLY A 205 7.06 14.23 -19.27
C GLY A 205 8.41 14.84 -19.00
N LYS A 206 8.69 15.06 -17.72
CA LYS A 206 9.99 15.45 -17.20
C LYS A 206 10.80 14.21 -16.84
N VAL A 207 12.04 14.13 -17.29
CA VAL A 207 12.95 13.02 -16.95
C VAL A 207 13.25 13.04 -15.46
N VAL A 208 13.03 11.92 -14.79
CA VAL A 208 13.26 11.78 -13.34
C VAL A 208 14.44 10.88 -13.01
N SER A 209 14.74 9.92 -13.88
CA SER A 209 15.95 9.12 -13.77
C SER A 209 16.41 8.59 -15.12
N VAL A 210 17.73 8.47 -15.30
CA VAL A 210 18.36 7.94 -16.52
C VAL A 210 19.11 6.66 -16.18
N SER A 211 18.71 5.53 -16.76
CA SER A 211 19.38 4.24 -16.56
C SER A 211 20.40 3.92 -17.66
N GLN A 212 20.24 4.52 -18.84
CA GLN A 212 21.20 4.45 -19.94
C GLN A 212 21.20 5.77 -20.71
N LYS A 213 22.37 6.41 -20.78
CA LYS A 213 22.62 7.63 -21.56
C LYS A 213 22.84 7.35 -23.05
N TYR A 214 22.59 8.35 -23.89
CA TYR A 214 22.90 8.23 -25.32
C TYR A 214 24.41 8.06 -25.53
N GLY A 215 24.78 7.11 -26.40
CA GLY A 215 26.19 6.80 -26.64
C GLY A 215 26.87 5.94 -25.58
N ALA A 216 26.16 5.56 -24.50
CA ALA A 216 26.68 4.58 -23.53
C ALA A 216 26.86 3.18 -24.14
N THR A 217 26.13 2.88 -25.23
CA THR A 217 26.25 1.65 -25.99
C THR A 217 26.42 1.92 -27.47
N THR A 218 26.88 0.91 -28.22
CA THR A 218 26.94 0.97 -29.68
C THR A 218 25.57 0.96 -30.35
N TYR A 219 24.48 0.77 -29.61
CA TYR A 219 23.12 0.84 -30.15
C TYR A 219 22.63 2.27 -30.36
N GLY A 220 23.25 3.25 -29.69
CA GLY A 220 22.89 4.67 -29.84
C GLY A 220 21.49 5.02 -29.33
N THR A 221 21.02 4.28 -28.33
CA THR A 221 19.75 4.47 -27.63
C THR A 221 19.96 4.96 -26.20
N ALA A 222 18.89 5.44 -25.58
CA ALA A 222 18.83 5.75 -24.14
C ALA A 222 17.64 5.02 -23.48
N THR A 223 17.76 4.75 -22.18
CA THR A 223 16.66 4.26 -21.34
C THR A 223 16.55 5.18 -20.14
N PHE A 224 15.36 5.68 -19.88
CA PHE A 224 15.09 6.66 -18.83
C PHE A 224 13.62 6.59 -18.40
N TYR A 225 13.31 7.27 -17.30
CA TYR A 225 11.96 7.36 -16.77
C TYR A 225 11.49 8.82 -16.79
N ILE A 226 10.23 9.03 -17.12
CA ILE A 226 9.59 10.35 -17.16
C ILE A 226 8.37 10.40 -16.25
N SER A 227 8.08 11.53 -15.63
CA SER A 227 6.81 11.77 -14.94
C SER A 227 6.20 13.12 -15.30
N ASP A 228 4.90 13.29 -15.07
CA ASP A 228 4.19 14.53 -15.36
C ASP A 228 4.63 15.70 -14.47
N ASP A 229 4.88 15.42 -13.18
CA ASP A 229 5.24 16.42 -12.17
C ASP A 229 6.75 16.49 -11.87
N GLY A 230 7.55 15.66 -12.54
CA GLY A 230 8.99 15.58 -12.30
C GLY A 230 9.39 14.84 -11.02
N LYS A 231 8.46 14.10 -10.39
CA LYS A 231 8.75 13.25 -9.24
C LYS A 231 8.87 11.78 -9.63
N GLU A 232 9.46 10.99 -8.74
CA GLU A 232 9.65 9.53 -8.95
C GLU A 232 8.33 8.75 -9.04
N ASP A 233 7.25 9.33 -8.51
CA ASP A 233 5.91 8.79 -8.53
C ASP A 233 5.27 8.81 -9.93
N ASN A 234 4.53 7.74 -10.28
CA ASN A 234 3.87 7.56 -11.59
C ASN A 234 4.77 7.78 -12.80
N LYS A 235 6.06 7.51 -12.63
CA LYS A 235 7.00 7.55 -13.75
C LYS A 235 6.65 6.48 -14.78
N PHE A 236 6.86 6.80 -16.05
CA PHE A 236 6.70 5.91 -17.19
C PHE A 236 8.10 5.55 -17.71
N CYS A 237 8.34 4.27 -17.97
CA CYS A 237 9.60 3.80 -18.52
C CYS A 237 9.66 4.04 -20.03
N VAL A 238 10.70 4.73 -20.48
CA VAL A 238 11.05 4.86 -21.89
C VAL A 238 12.24 3.95 -22.16
N ASP A 239 11.98 2.78 -22.75
CA ASP A 239 13.00 1.77 -23.05
C ASP A 239 13.61 1.95 -24.44
N ARG A 240 14.94 2.01 -24.51
CA ARG A 240 15.72 2.03 -25.77
C ARG A 240 15.24 3.07 -26.78
N ALA A 241 14.94 4.28 -26.31
CA ALA A 241 14.62 5.41 -27.18
C ALA A 241 15.79 5.69 -28.14
N LEU A 242 15.48 5.79 -29.43
CA LEU A 242 16.38 6.38 -30.41
C LEU A 242 16.52 7.89 -30.16
N TYR A 243 17.53 8.49 -30.77
CA TYR A 243 17.73 9.94 -30.71
C TYR A 243 16.68 10.68 -31.57
N LEU A 244 16.75 12.01 -31.57
CA LEU A 244 15.81 12.87 -32.29
C LEU A 244 15.61 12.43 -33.74
N ASN A 245 14.36 12.51 -34.21
CA ASN A 245 13.92 12.09 -35.54
C ASN A 245 14.10 10.59 -35.81
N ASN A 246 13.96 9.75 -34.78
CA ASN A 246 14.05 8.29 -34.89
C ASN A 246 15.43 7.83 -35.44
N ALA A 247 16.49 8.55 -35.07
CA ALA A 247 17.84 8.31 -35.55
C ALA A 247 18.71 7.68 -34.46
N LYS A 248 19.67 6.86 -34.86
CA LYS A 248 20.70 6.37 -33.93
C LYS A 248 21.57 7.54 -33.45
N TYR A 249 21.82 7.63 -32.15
CA TYR A 249 22.70 8.67 -31.61
C TYR A 249 24.12 8.54 -32.17
N THR A 250 24.67 9.66 -32.66
CA THR A 250 26.05 9.79 -33.14
C THR A 250 26.78 10.94 -32.46
N SER A 251 26.07 12.05 -32.21
CA SER A 251 26.53 13.22 -31.47
C SER A 251 25.32 14.10 -31.12
N GLY A 252 25.42 14.91 -30.07
CA GLY A 252 24.38 15.87 -29.69
C GLY A 252 24.32 16.10 -28.18
N ALA A 253 23.25 16.74 -27.73
CA ALA A 253 22.92 16.82 -26.31
C ALA A 253 22.49 15.43 -25.80
N ASP A 254 22.97 15.06 -24.62
CA ASP A 254 22.56 13.84 -23.93
C ASP A 254 21.26 14.08 -23.14
N ILE A 255 20.63 13.01 -22.65
CA ILE A 255 19.45 13.05 -21.79
C ILE A 255 19.87 13.12 -20.32
N ASN A 256 19.25 13.99 -19.53
CA ASN A 256 19.53 14.20 -18.12
C ASN A 256 18.26 14.33 -17.29
N GLU A 257 18.36 14.11 -15.97
CA GLU A 257 17.26 14.41 -15.05
C GLU A 257 16.85 15.88 -15.16
N GLY A 258 15.54 16.14 -15.13
CA GLY A 258 14.95 17.47 -15.25
C GLY A 258 14.58 17.88 -16.68
N ASP A 259 15.09 17.20 -17.71
CA ASP A 259 14.78 17.50 -19.11
C ASP A 259 13.29 17.28 -19.40
N ASP A 260 12.66 18.21 -20.12
CA ASP A 260 11.31 18.07 -20.65
C ASP A 260 11.37 17.38 -22.02
N VAL A 261 10.69 16.25 -22.17
CA VAL A 261 10.71 15.45 -23.39
C VAL A 261 9.33 15.11 -23.89
N VAL A 262 9.25 14.87 -25.21
CA VAL A 262 8.12 14.21 -25.87
C VAL A 262 8.70 13.03 -26.65
N VAL A 263 8.22 11.83 -26.33
CA VAL A 263 8.65 10.58 -26.94
C VAL A 263 7.53 10.03 -27.80
N CYS A 264 7.87 9.49 -28.97
CA CYS A 264 6.93 8.84 -29.89
C CYS A 264 7.31 7.38 -30.08
N GLY A 265 6.35 6.47 -29.92
CA GLY A 265 6.55 5.05 -30.19
C GLY A 265 5.37 4.19 -29.72
N LYS A 266 5.48 2.88 -29.95
CA LYS A 266 4.55 1.90 -29.40
C LYS A 266 4.74 1.75 -27.89
N VAL A 267 3.65 1.45 -27.21
CA VAL A 267 3.61 1.19 -25.78
C VAL A 267 3.32 -0.29 -25.57
N VAL A 268 3.88 -0.89 -24.52
CA VAL A 268 3.71 -2.32 -24.19
C VAL A 268 3.47 -2.49 -22.70
N ASN A 269 2.58 -3.41 -22.34
CA ASN A 269 2.43 -3.88 -20.96
C ASN A 269 3.51 -4.92 -20.63
N TYR A 270 4.75 -4.49 -20.44
CA TYR A 270 5.88 -5.40 -20.31
C TYR A 270 5.80 -6.21 -19.01
N LYS A 271 5.63 -7.53 -19.14
CA LYS A 271 5.47 -8.52 -18.05
C LYS A 271 4.19 -8.40 -17.21
N GLY A 272 3.20 -7.61 -17.64
CA GLY A 272 1.95 -7.39 -16.92
C GLY A 272 2.12 -6.57 -15.65
#